data_AF-A0AAW2HU74-F1
#
_entry.id   AF-A0AAW2HU74-F1
#
_cell.length_a   1.000
_cell.length_b   1.000
_cell.length_c   1.000
_cell.angle_alpha   90.00
_cell.angle_beta   90.00
_cell.angle_gamma   90.00
#
_symmetry.space_group_name_H-M   'P 1'
#
loop_
_entity.id
_entity.type
_entity.pdbx_description
1 polymer ?
#
loop_
_entity_poly.entity_id
_entity_poly.type
_entity_poly.pdbx_seq_one_letter_code
_entity_poly.pdbx_strand_id
1 'polypeptide(L)'
;MCDEEEVEPPPPTMTTTTGEECVCVPKEEVVVKKEEVKLGACRNTCPFDPRFPHQNQTRRCVVNFIDYQRCVRLLGPYQGCRIFKACYEALCPSDWISKWSQQLEDGTFPWCIYPPKPDDMQYPDESVPFDATGY
;
A
#
# COMPACT_ATOMS: atom_id res chain seq x y z
N MET A 1 -47.78 -40.60 13.21
CA MET A 1 -46.79 -40.29 14.27
C MET A 1 -45.54 -41.10 14.00
N CYS A 2 -44.48 -40.41 13.60
CA CYS A 2 -43.06 -40.68 13.80
C CYS A 2 -42.37 -39.42 13.27
N ASP A 3 -41.73 -38.71 14.20
CA ASP A 3 -41.43 -37.29 14.21
C ASP A 3 -40.21 -36.84 13.36
N GLU A 4 -40.14 -35.52 13.25
CA GLU A 4 -39.10 -34.66 12.67
C GLU A 4 -37.65 -34.94 13.12
N GLU A 5 -36.70 -34.77 12.20
CA GLU A 5 -35.49 -33.96 12.41
C GLU A 5 -34.81 -33.64 11.05
N GLU A 6 -34.49 -32.36 10.79
CA GLU A 6 -33.68 -31.89 9.66
C GLU A 6 -32.19 -31.90 10.03
N VAL A 7 -31.31 -32.42 9.16
CA VAL A 7 -29.85 -32.30 9.30
C VAL A 7 -29.22 -31.95 7.94
N GLU A 8 -28.61 -30.76 7.87
CA GLU A 8 -27.88 -30.23 6.71
C GLU A 8 -26.64 -31.06 6.33
N PRO A 9 -26.23 -31.06 5.04
CA PRO A 9 -25.15 -31.92 4.55
C PRO A 9 -23.74 -31.48 5.02
N PRO A 10 -22.81 -32.44 5.22
CA PRO A 10 -21.48 -32.19 5.77
C PRO A 10 -20.49 -31.55 4.76
N PRO A 11 -19.49 -30.78 5.24
CA PRO A 11 -18.45 -30.19 4.41
C PRO A 11 -17.41 -31.22 3.95
N PRO A 12 -16.87 -31.10 2.70
CA PRO A 12 -15.72 -31.90 2.28
C PRO A 12 -14.43 -31.39 2.94
N THR A 13 -13.71 -32.35 3.52
CA THR A 13 -12.45 -32.24 4.25
C THR A 13 -11.25 -32.02 3.32
N MET A 14 -10.30 -31.17 3.73
CA MET A 14 -8.98 -31.02 3.09
C MET A 14 -7.98 -32.01 3.69
N THR A 15 -7.32 -32.81 2.85
CA THR A 15 -6.25 -33.73 3.23
C THR A 15 -4.90 -33.28 2.65
N THR A 16 -3.91 -33.17 3.55
CA THR A 16 -2.47 -33.48 3.50
C THR A 16 -1.73 -33.49 2.15
N THR A 17 -0.67 -32.68 2.04
CA THR A 17 0.72 -33.19 1.86
C THR A 17 1.75 -32.08 2.03
N THR A 18 2.81 -32.39 2.79
CA THR A 18 4.01 -31.58 3.01
C THR A 18 5.12 -32.11 2.09
N GLY A 19 5.94 -31.19 1.54
CA GLY A 19 7.14 -31.45 0.75
C GLY A 19 7.01 -30.83 -0.64
N GLU A 20 7.89 -29.97 -1.12
CA GLU A 20 9.35 -29.98 -0.99
C GLU A 20 9.93 -28.55 -0.94
N GLU A 21 11.04 -28.46 -0.22
CA GLU A 21 11.91 -27.32 0.01
C GLU A 21 12.49 -26.73 -1.29
N CYS A 22 12.47 -25.40 -1.45
CA CYS A 22 13.29 -24.72 -2.46
C CYS A 22 14.65 -24.39 -1.85
N VAL A 23 15.59 -25.34 -1.91
CA VAL A 23 17.00 -25.12 -1.55
C VAL A 23 17.67 -24.24 -2.60
N CYS A 24 18.41 -23.23 -2.13
CA CYS A 24 19.32 -22.44 -2.94
C CYS A 24 20.66 -23.16 -3.12
N VAL A 25 21.05 -23.46 -4.36
CA VAL A 25 22.43 -23.84 -4.68
C VAL A 25 23.14 -22.67 -5.40
N PRO A 26 24.30 -22.21 -4.89
CA PRO A 26 25.09 -21.15 -5.52
C PRO A 26 26.12 -21.72 -6.51
N LYS A 27 26.46 -20.94 -7.54
CA LYS A 27 27.78 -20.91 -8.20
C LYS A 27 27.87 -19.67 -9.11
N GLU A 28 28.63 -18.66 -8.66
CA GLU A 28 29.91 -18.14 -9.25
C GLU A 28 29.73 -17.52 -10.65
N GLU A 29 30.23 -16.33 -11.03
CA GLU A 29 30.92 -15.21 -10.41
C GLU A 29 30.97 -14.12 -11.50
N VAL A 30 30.53 -12.87 -11.28
CA VAL A 30 31.05 -11.68 -12.01
C VAL A 30 30.87 -10.43 -11.14
N VAL A 31 32.00 -9.85 -10.74
CA VAL A 31 32.12 -8.62 -9.97
C VAL A 31 32.03 -7.40 -10.90
N VAL A 32 31.04 -6.51 -10.73
CA VAL A 32 31.15 -5.07 -11.07
C VAL A 32 30.31 -4.23 -10.10
N LYS A 33 30.92 -3.14 -9.61
CA LYS A 33 30.44 -2.14 -8.64
C LYS A 33 29.17 -1.39 -9.08
N LYS A 34 28.12 -1.46 -8.24
CA LYS A 34 27.19 -0.41 -7.76
C LYS A 34 26.13 -1.20 -6.98
N GLU A 35 25.88 -0.89 -5.70
CA GLU A 35 24.93 -1.67 -4.91
C GLU A 35 23.52 -1.58 -5.52
N GLU A 36 23.16 -2.62 -6.26
CA GLU A 36 21.85 -2.89 -6.80
C GLU A 36 21.40 -4.20 -6.18
N VAL A 37 20.45 -4.10 -5.25
CA VAL A 37 19.74 -5.25 -4.69
C VAL A 37 18.99 -5.92 -5.84
N LYS A 38 19.55 -7.03 -6.35
CA LYS A 38 18.93 -7.87 -7.38
C LYS A 38 17.68 -8.54 -6.81
N LEU A 39 16.53 -7.89 -6.99
CA LEU A 39 15.22 -8.50 -6.83
C LEU A 39 15.00 -9.44 -8.03
N GLY A 40 15.15 -10.74 -7.78
CA GLY A 40 14.99 -11.80 -8.78
C GLY A 40 13.62 -11.73 -9.46
N ALA A 41 13.62 -12.04 -10.76
CA ALA A 41 12.51 -11.89 -11.69
C ALA A 41 11.23 -12.62 -11.27
N CYS A 42 10.40 -11.93 -10.50
CA CYS A 42 8.95 -12.05 -10.52
C CYS A 42 8.44 -10.66 -10.90
N ARG A 43 7.71 -10.55 -12.02
CA ARG A 43 7.18 -9.32 -12.64
C ARG A 43 6.72 -8.30 -11.58
N ASN A 44 7.60 -7.40 -11.12
CA ASN A 44 7.45 -6.42 -10.02
C ASN A 44 6.09 -6.49 -9.29
N THR A 45 5.80 -7.56 -8.55
CA THR A 45 4.46 -7.74 -7.96
C THR A 45 4.41 -7.05 -6.59
N CYS A 46 3.40 -6.22 -6.36
CA CYS A 46 3.19 -5.59 -5.06
C CYS A 46 2.82 -6.63 -3.98
N PRO A 47 3.45 -6.62 -2.79
CA PRO A 47 3.17 -7.58 -1.71
C PRO A 47 1.75 -7.43 -1.18
N PHE A 48 1.10 -8.54 -0.81
CA PHE A 48 -0.27 -8.53 -0.27
C PHE A 48 -0.42 -7.58 0.91
N ASP A 49 -1.43 -6.71 0.84
CA ASP A 49 -1.74 -5.71 1.87
C ASP A 49 -3.06 -6.09 2.57
N PRO A 50 -3.05 -6.47 3.87
CA PRO A 50 -4.24 -6.86 4.61
C PRO A 50 -5.32 -5.77 4.69
N ARG A 51 -4.98 -4.50 4.45
CA ARG A 51 -5.95 -3.39 4.38
C ARG A 51 -6.87 -3.50 3.17
N PHE A 52 -6.44 -4.23 2.15
CA PHE A 52 -7.15 -4.42 0.88
C PHE A 52 -7.37 -5.92 0.60
N PRO A 53 -8.18 -6.62 1.41
CA PRO A 53 -8.40 -8.06 1.26
C PRO A 53 -9.33 -8.40 0.08
N HIS A 54 -10.05 -7.42 -0.44
CA HIS A 54 -11.00 -7.61 -1.53
C HIS A 54 -10.30 -7.84 -2.87
N GLN A 55 -10.95 -8.58 -3.78
CA GLN A 55 -10.42 -8.84 -5.13
C GLN A 55 -10.27 -7.56 -5.97
N ASN A 56 -11.11 -6.55 -5.74
CA ASN A 56 -11.00 -5.27 -6.45
C ASN A 56 -9.84 -4.42 -5.89
N GLN A 57 -8.75 -4.35 -6.65
CA GLN A 57 -7.53 -3.63 -6.27
C GLN A 57 -7.54 -2.13 -6.59
N THR A 58 -8.66 -1.57 -7.05
CA THR A 58 -8.78 -0.15 -7.42
C THR A 58 -8.41 0.78 -6.26
N ARG A 59 -8.91 0.51 -5.05
CA ARG A 59 -8.59 1.32 -3.86
C ARG A 59 -7.11 1.22 -3.50
N ARG A 60 -6.52 0.03 -3.61
CA ARG A 60 -5.09 -0.18 -3.34
C ARG A 60 -4.23 0.60 -4.33
N CYS A 61 -4.59 0.61 -5.61
CA CYS A 61 -3.94 1.43 -6.63
C CYS A 61 -3.95 2.92 -6.25
N VAL A 62 -5.13 3.49 -6.00
CA VAL A 62 -5.29 4.93 -5.67
C VAL A 62 -4.49 5.31 -4.42
N VAL A 63 -4.57 4.49 -3.36
CA VAL A 63 -3.86 4.76 -2.10
C VAL A 63 -2.35 4.69 -2.29
N ASN A 64 -1.81 3.68 -2.98
CA ASN A 64 -0.37 3.59 -3.24
C ASN A 64 0.16 4.76 -4.09
N PHE A 65 -0.63 5.25 -5.06
CA PHE A 65 -0.27 6.43 -5.84
C PHE A 65 -0.17 7.68 -4.95
N ILE A 66 -1.18 7.92 -4.11
CA ILE A 66 -1.20 9.06 -3.17
C ILE A 66 -0.06 8.96 -2.16
N ASP A 67 0.18 7.78 -1.59
CA ASP A 67 1.23 7.54 -0.59
C ASP A 67 2.63 7.77 -1.18
N TYR A 68 2.86 7.39 -2.44
CA TYR A 68 4.11 7.71 -3.13
C TYR A 68 4.33 9.23 -3.21
N GLN A 69 3.32 9.98 -3.65
CA GLN A 69 3.44 11.44 -3.78
C GLN A 69 3.64 12.13 -2.43
N ARG A 70 2.95 11.66 -1.38
CA ARG A 70 3.15 12.13 -0.01
C ARG A 70 4.57 11.83 0.49
N CYS A 71 5.05 10.61 0.26
CA CYS A 71 6.38 10.15 0.70
C CYS A 71 7.50 10.97 0.05
N VAL A 72 7.44 11.15 -1.28
CA VAL A 72 8.44 11.95 -2.01
C VAL A 72 8.47 13.39 -1.54
N ARG A 73 7.31 13.96 -1.19
CA ARG A 73 7.21 15.35 -0.72
C ARG A 73 7.71 15.54 0.72
N LEU A 74 7.37 14.61 1.62
CA LEU A 74 7.71 14.72 3.04
C LEU A 74 9.14 14.26 3.35
N LEU A 75 9.56 13.11 2.80
CA LEU A 75 10.83 12.46 3.13
C LEU A 75 11.90 12.67 2.05
N GLY A 76 11.53 13.13 0.85
CA GLY A 76 12.44 13.20 -0.29
C GLY A 76 12.70 11.84 -0.94
N PRO A 77 13.81 11.65 -1.69
CA PRO A 77 14.13 10.41 -2.40
C PRO A 77 14.62 9.31 -1.44
N TYR A 78 13.73 8.85 -0.55
CA TYR A 78 13.99 7.79 0.41
C TYR A 78 13.71 6.39 -0.18
N GLN A 79 14.44 5.37 0.30
CA GLN A 79 14.29 3.98 -0.16
C GLN A 79 12.87 3.44 0.10
N GLY A 80 12.24 3.81 1.22
CA GLY A 80 10.88 3.39 1.55
C GLY A 80 9.81 3.85 0.55
N CYS A 81 10.02 4.99 -0.13
CA CYS A 81 9.08 5.47 -1.14
C CYS A 81 9.06 4.59 -2.41
N ARG A 82 10.13 3.81 -2.66
CA ARG A 82 10.25 2.95 -3.85
C ARG A 82 9.26 1.78 -3.82
N ILE A 83 8.85 1.33 -2.63
CA ILE A 83 7.86 0.27 -2.46
C ILE A 83 6.51 0.73 -3.00
N PHE A 84 6.06 1.94 -2.61
CA PHE A 84 4.83 2.52 -3.13
C PHE A 84 4.88 2.74 -4.65
N LYS A 85 6.05 3.15 -5.16
CA LYS A 85 6.29 3.29 -6.60
C LYS A 85 6.08 1.99 -7.36
N ALA A 86 6.79 0.93 -6.95
CA ALA A 86 6.65 -0.38 -7.57
C ALA A 86 5.20 -0.90 -7.46
N CYS A 87 4.52 -0.62 -6.33
CA CYS A 87 3.16 -1.05 -6.10
C CYS A 87 2.12 -0.39 -7.01
N TYR A 88 2.14 0.94 -7.15
CA TYR A 88 1.15 1.60 -8.02
C TYR A 88 1.45 1.33 -9.51
N GLU A 89 2.72 1.20 -9.92
CA GLU A 89 3.09 0.85 -11.29
C GLU A 89 2.61 -0.57 -11.68
N ALA A 90 2.54 -1.49 -10.70
CA ALA A 90 2.06 -2.85 -10.93
C ALA A 90 0.54 -2.99 -10.87
N LEU A 91 -0.15 -2.20 -10.03
CA LEU A 91 -1.58 -2.33 -9.78
C LEU A 91 -2.45 -1.41 -10.66
N CYS A 92 -1.95 -0.22 -10.98
CA CYS A 92 -2.73 0.79 -11.67
C CYS A 92 -2.63 0.67 -13.20
N PRO A 93 -3.72 0.93 -13.93
CA PRO A 93 -3.64 1.18 -15.37
C PRO A 93 -2.73 2.38 -15.68
N SER A 94 -1.90 2.29 -16.72
CA SER A 94 -0.99 3.37 -17.14
C SER A 94 -1.71 4.68 -17.45
N ASP A 95 -2.90 4.60 -18.05
CA ASP A 95 -3.72 5.77 -18.40
C ASP A 95 -4.15 6.57 -17.17
N TRP A 96 -4.39 5.90 -16.05
CA TRP A 96 -4.77 6.57 -14.80
C TRP A 96 -3.59 7.30 -14.20
N ILE A 97 -2.42 6.66 -14.19
CA ILE A 97 -1.18 7.26 -13.69
C ILE A 97 -0.86 8.54 -14.47
N SER A 98 -0.96 8.50 -15.81
CA SER A 98 -0.69 9.66 -16.66
C SER A 98 -1.68 10.81 -16.45
N LYS A 99 -2.97 10.51 -16.29
CA LYS A 99 -3.98 11.55 -16.01
C LYS A 99 -3.78 12.18 -14.64
N TRP A 100 -3.49 11.37 -13.63
CA TRP A 100 -3.24 11.88 -12.29
C TRP A 100 -1.94 12.65 -12.21
N SER A 101 -0.87 12.22 -12.88
CA SER A 101 0.37 12.99 -12.93
C SER A 101 0.15 14.37 -13.55
N GLN A 102 -0.62 14.45 -14.64
CA GLN A 102 -1.00 15.73 -15.24
C GLN A 102 -1.81 16.60 -14.25
N GLN A 103 -2.82 16.03 -13.57
CA GLN A 103 -3.60 16.74 -12.56
C GLN A 103 -2.75 17.26 -11.37
N LEU A 104 -1.64 16.58 -11.05
CA LEU A 104 -0.71 17.02 -10.02
C LEU A 104 0.14 18.20 -10.49
N GLU A 105 0.60 18.16 -11.74
CA GLU A 105 1.32 19.28 -12.37
C GLU A 105 0.42 20.51 -12.51
N ASP A 106 -0.86 20.30 -12.86
CA ASP A 106 -1.88 21.35 -12.97
C ASP A 106 -2.45 21.79 -11.61
N GLY A 107 -2.11 21.12 -10.51
CA GLY A 107 -2.63 21.43 -9.17
C GLY A 107 -4.14 21.20 -8.98
N THR A 108 -4.80 20.46 -9.88
CA THR A 108 -6.26 20.20 -9.87
C THR A 108 -6.62 18.82 -9.28
N PHE A 109 -5.66 18.12 -8.69
CA PHE A 109 -5.87 16.78 -8.13
C PHE A 109 -6.85 16.82 -6.94
N PRO A 110 -7.91 15.98 -6.92
CA PRO A 110 -9.00 16.12 -5.95
C PRO A 110 -8.65 15.64 -4.54
N TRP A 111 -7.52 14.94 -4.35
CA TRP A 111 -7.10 14.46 -3.03
C TRP A 111 -6.01 15.34 -2.42
N CYS A 112 -6.10 15.53 -1.10
CA CYS A 112 -5.09 16.24 -0.34
C CYS A 112 -3.78 15.43 -0.23
N ILE A 113 -2.78 15.82 -1.01
CA ILE A 113 -1.39 15.34 -0.94
C ILE A 113 -0.52 16.31 -0.12
N TYR A 114 -1.00 17.53 0.09
CA TYR A 114 -0.29 18.57 0.85
C TYR A 114 -0.67 18.44 2.32
N PRO A 115 0.23 17.94 3.19
CA PRO A 115 0.08 18.31 4.58
C PRO A 115 0.18 19.84 4.65
N PRO A 116 -0.71 20.52 5.39
CA PRO A 116 -0.53 21.94 5.65
C PRO A 116 0.85 22.14 6.25
N LYS A 117 1.54 23.22 5.87
CA LYS A 117 2.76 23.60 6.58
C LYS A 117 2.40 23.79 8.05
N PRO A 118 3.30 23.49 9.01
CA PRO A 118 3.05 23.74 10.41
C PRO A 118 2.62 25.20 10.69
N ASP A 119 3.00 26.13 9.82
CA ASP A 119 2.61 27.56 9.90
C ASP A 119 1.13 27.83 9.53
N ASP A 120 0.47 26.94 8.78
CA ASP A 120 -0.95 27.07 8.39
C ASP A 120 -1.89 26.28 9.34
N MET A 121 -1.32 25.45 10.21
CA MET A 121 -2.03 24.78 11.29
C MET A 121 -1.84 25.62 12.55
N GLN A 122 -2.49 26.78 12.59
CA GLN A 122 -2.61 27.54 13.82
C GLN A 122 -3.48 26.74 14.78
N TYR A 123 -2.82 25.83 15.51
CA TYR A 123 -3.35 25.26 16.74
C TYR A 123 -3.80 26.46 17.58
N PRO A 124 -5.07 26.49 18.04
CA PRO A 124 -5.51 27.57 18.91
C PRO A 124 -4.49 27.62 20.05
N ASP A 125 -3.79 28.75 20.11
CA ASP A 125 -2.76 29.02 21.10
C ASP A 125 -3.26 28.58 22.47
N GLU A 126 -2.39 27.90 23.22
CA GLU A 126 -2.64 27.35 24.55
C GLU A 126 -2.91 28.45 25.60
N SER A 127 -3.28 29.66 25.16
CA SER A 127 -3.65 30.83 25.93
C SER A 127 -5.16 30.98 26.15
N VAL A 128 -5.99 30.00 25.76
CA VAL A 128 -7.37 29.94 26.24
C VAL A 128 -7.38 29.15 27.57
N PRO A 129 -7.38 29.83 28.73
CA PRO A 129 -7.45 29.13 30.01
C PRO A 129 -8.70 28.25 30.06
N PHE A 130 -8.53 27.01 30.54
CA PHE A 130 -9.60 26.04 30.79
C PHE A 130 -10.64 26.54 31.82
N ASP A 131 -10.39 27.66 32.48
CA ASP A 131 -11.27 28.28 33.47
C ASP A 131 -11.63 29.71 33.06
N ALA A 132 -12.90 29.95 32.67
CA ALA A 132 -13.64 31.20 32.96
C ALA A 132 -15.03 31.28 32.30
N THR A 133 -15.95 30.42 32.73
CA THR A 133 -17.38 30.69 33.02
C THR A 133 -17.92 29.36 33.54
N GLY A 134 -18.07 29.12 34.84
CA GLY A 134 -18.78 29.97 35.77
C GLY A 134 -20.29 29.70 35.69
N TYR A 135 -20.70 28.44 35.85
CA TYR A 135 -22.03 28.01 36.32
C TYR A 135 -21.90 26.64 37.00
#